data_AF-E0MRM7-F1
#
_entry.id   AF-E0MRM7-F1
#
_cell.length_a   1.000
_cell.length_b   1.000
_cell.length_c   1.000
_cell.angle_alpha   90.00
_cell.angle_beta   90.00
_cell.angle_gamma   90.00
#
_symmetry.space_group_name_H-M   'P 1'
#
loop_
_entity.id
_entity.type
_entity.pdbx_description
1 polymer ?
#
loop_
_entity_poly.entity_id
_entity_poly.type
_entity_poly.pdbx_seq_one_letter_code
_entity_poly.pdbx_strand_id
1 'polypeptide(L)' 'MTECPYCGCDPYEYVDVGVGSAPVAVTCCELGIEVFSRNPSDEVTISRGQFDAFTNVFVALRTLGMTPEMPA' A
#
# COMPACT_ATOMS: atom_id res chain seq x y z
N MET A 1 -2.59 19.07 -10.75
CA MET A 1 -1.45 18.30 -11.27
C MET A 1 -0.21 18.89 -10.65
N THR A 2 0.50 18.16 -9.79
CA THR A 2 1.74 18.65 -9.15
C THR A 2 2.89 18.23 -10.06
N GLU A 3 3.36 19.13 -10.92
CA GLU A 3 4.54 18.88 -11.76
C GLU A 3 5.76 18.61 -10.89
N CYS A 4 6.72 17.83 -11.40
CA CYS A 4 7.95 17.60 -10.66
C CYS A 4 8.76 18.90 -10.53
N PRO A 5 9.16 19.32 -9.31
CA PRO A 5 9.92 20.55 -9.11
C PRO A 5 11.34 20.52 -9.70
N TYR A 6 11.84 19.33 -10.09
CA TYR A 6 13.17 19.16 -10.67
C TYR A 6 13.11 19.01 -12.20
N CYS A 7 12.26 18.10 -12.69
CA CYS A 7 12.18 17.77 -14.12
C CYS A 7 11.16 18.63 -14.87
N GLY A 8 10.19 19.25 -14.19
CA GLY A 8 9.06 19.97 -14.79
C GLY A 8 8.04 19.08 -15.50
N CYS A 9 8.35 17.80 -15.67
CA CYS A 9 7.45 16.82 -16.27
C CYS A 9 6.43 16.29 -15.25
N ASP A 10 5.37 15.69 -15.79
CA ASP A 10 4.43 14.88 -15.01
C ASP A 10 5.15 13.69 -14.38
N PRO A 11 5.12 13.54 -13.04
CA PRO A 11 5.84 12.47 -12.37
C PRO A 11 5.17 11.10 -12.45
N TYR A 12 3.90 11.02 -12.87
CA TYR A 12 3.11 9.79 -12.78
C TYR A 12 2.96 9.07 -14.12
N GLU A 13 3.03 7.74 -14.07
CA GLU A 13 2.56 6.87 -15.14
C GLU A 13 1.08 6.54 -14.91
N TYR A 14 0.26 6.73 -15.94
CA TYR A 14 -1.19 6.51 -15.88
C TYR A 14 -1.58 5.25 -16.67
N VAL A 15 -2.41 4.40 -16.06
CA VAL A 15 -2.98 3.21 -16.69
C VAL A 15 -4.51 3.34 -16.73
N ASP A 16 -5.11 2.95 -17.85
CA ASP A 16 -6.57 2.90 -17.97
C ASP A 16 -7.15 1.73 -17.15
N VAL A 17 -8.03 2.06 -16.21
CA VAL A 17 -8.72 1.08 -15.34
C VAL A 17 -10.17 0.83 -15.75
N GLY A 18 -10.56 1.23 -16.96
CA GLY A 18 -11.91 1.04 -17.51
C GLY A 18 -12.95 2.06 -17.04
N VAL A 19 -12.57 2.96 -16.13
CA VAL A 19 -13.36 4.15 -15.72
C VAL A 19 -12.57 5.46 -15.88
N GLY A 20 -11.42 5.40 -16.57
CA GLY A 20 -10.49 6.51 -16.75
C GLY A 20 -9.05 6.11 -16.44
N SER A 21 -8.12 7.03 -16.71
CA SER A 21 -6.70 6.84 -16.43
C SER A 21 -6.37 7.14 -14.97
N ALA A 22 -5.75 6.19 -14.28
CA ALA A 22 -5.33 6.31 -12.89
C ALA A 22 -3.80 6.25 -12.76
N PRO A 23 -3.18 7.05 -11.88
CA PRO A 23 -1.73 7.00 -11.64
C PRO A 23 -1.36 5.70 -10.90
N VAL A 24 -0.41 4.93 -11.43
CA VAL A 24 0.00 3.62 -10.86
C VAL A 24 1.43 3.59 -10.35
N ALA A 25 2.31 4.42 -10.91
CA ALA A 25 3.72 4.46 -10.53
C ALA A 25 4.30 5.86 -10.72
N VAL A 26 5.38 6.16 -10.00
CA VAL A 26 6.17 7.38 -10.20
C VAL A 26 7.34 7.04 -11.12
N THR A 27 7.46 7.73 -12.26
CA THR A 27 8.44 7.43 -13.32
C THR A 27 9.28 8.64 -13.78
N CYS A 28 9.22 9.81 -13.11
CA CYS A 28 10.14 10.94 -13.40
C CYS A 28 11.59 10.64 -12.94
N CYS A 29 12.48 11.62 -13.10
CA CYS A 29 13.87 11.61 -12.66
C CYS A 29 14.07 11.12 -11.21
N GLU A 30 15.28 10.64 -10.90
CA GLU A 30 15.64 10.07 -9.59
C GLU A 30 15.23 10.97 -8.40
N LEU A 31 15.55 12.28 -8.47
CA LEU A 31 15.17 13.25 -7.43
C LEU A 31 13.65 13.42 -7.29
N GLY A 32 12.92 13.29 -8.40
CA GLY A 32 11.46 13.30 -8.39
C GLY A 32 10.89 12.06 -7.72
N ILE A 33 11.45 10.88 -8.01
CA ILE A 33 11.04 9.62 -7.36
C ILE A 33 11.19 9.73 -5.85
N GLU A 34 12.31 10.21 -5.34
CA GLU A 34 12.52 10.38 -3.88
C GLU A 34 11.47 11.30 -3.23
N VAL A 35 11.04 12.36 -3.93
CA VAL A 35 10.04 13.31 -3.43
C VAL A 35 8.63 12.71 -3.45
N PHE A 36 8.23 12.06 -4.54
CA PHE A 36 6.87 11.54 -4.71
C PHE A 36 6.66 10.13 -4.14
N SER A 37 7.73 9.38 -3.87
CA SER A 37 7.65 8.05 -3.22
C SER A 37 7.35 8.12 -1.72
N ARG A 38 7.52 9.29 -1.08
CA ARG A 38 7.08 9.52 0.30
C ARG A 38 5.56 9.71 0.35
N ASN A 39 4.80 8.65 0.10
CA ASN A 39 3.38 8.66 0.40
C ASN A 39 3.16 8.35 1.89
N PRO A 40 2.52 9.25 2.67
CA PRO A 40 2.16 8.99 4.07
C PRO A 40 1.06 7.92 4.22
N SER A 41 0.49 7.42 3.12
CA SER A 41 -0.56 6.38 3.13
C SER A 41 -0.05 4.96 3.34
N ASP A 42 1.27 4.73 3.35
CA ASP A 42 1.84 3.43 3.72
C ASP A 42 1.87 3.23 5.25
N GLU A 43 1.47 4.24 6.04
CA GLU A 43 1.28 4.07 7.48
C GLU A 43 -0.05 3.37 7.76
N VAL A 44 -0.06 2.04 7.65
CA VAL A 44 -1.19 1.22 8.11
C VAL A 44 -1.23 1.26 9.64
N THR A 45 -2.05 2.14 10.19
CA THR A 45 -2.29 2.25 11.64
C THR A 45 -3.20 1.10 12.09
N ILE A 46 -2.61 -0.05 12.40
CA ILE A 46 -3.34 -1.16 13.02
C ILE A 46 -3.53 -0.84 14.50
N SER A 47 -4.78 -0.70 14.93
CA SER A 47 -5.10 -0.53 16.35
C SER A 47 -4.68 -1.79 17.14
N ARG A 48 -4.05 -1.63 18.32
CA ARG A 48 -3.64 -2.76 19.17
C ARG A 48 -4.79 -3.73 19.46
N GLY A 49 -6.00 -3.22 19.65
CA GLY A 49 -7.19 -4.04 19.91
C GLY A 49 -7.59 -4.93 18.72
N GLN A 50 -7.38 -4.49 17.47
CA GLN A 50 -7.60 -5.35 16.30
C GLN A 50 -6.54 -6.45 16.23
N PHE A 51 -5.29 -6.14 16.56
CA PHE A 51 -4.23 -7.14 16.64
C PHE A 51 -4.54 -8.20 17.71
N ASP A 52 -4.95 -7.78 18.91
CA ASP A 52 -5.31 -8.67 20.02
C ASP A 52 -6.43 -9.65 19.63
N ALA A 53 -7.45 -9.17 18.90
CA ALA A 53 -8.53 -9.99 18.39
C ALA A 53 -8.03 -11.09 17.43
N PHE A 54 -7.13 -10.75 16.49
CA PHE A 54 -6.52 -11.74 15.60
C PHE A 54 -5.69 -12.76 16.37
N THR A 55 -4.87 -12.34 17.33
CA THR A 55 -4.09 -13.27 18.17
C THR A 55 -4.99 -14.20 18.97
N ASN A 56 -6.08 -13.70 19.55
CA ASN A 56 -7.00 -14.54 20.32
C ASN A 56 -7.70 -15.59 19.44
N VAL A 57 -8.08 -15.22 18.22
CA VAL A 57 -8.64 -16.17 17.24
C VAL A 57 -7.60 -17.21 16.84
N PHE A 58 -6.36 -16.80 16.56
CA PHE A 58 -5.28 -17.71 16.21
C PHE A 58 -4.91 -18.67 17.34
N VAL A 59 -4.83 -18.15 18.57
CA VAL A 59 -4.59 -18.97 19.76
C VAL A 59 -5.73 -19.95 19.93
N ALA A 60 -7.00 -19.52 19.86
CA ALA A 60 -8.17 -20.39 19.96
C ALA A 60 -8.19 -21.50 18.90
N LEU A 61 -7.89 -21.17 17.63
CA LEU A 61 -7.78 -22.15 16.54
C LEU A 61 -6.67 -23.18 16.82
N ARG A 62 -5.52 -22.72 17.31
CA ARG A 62 -4.40 -23.60 17.71
C ARG A 62 -4.78 -24.51 18.89
N THR A 63 -5.52 -24.01 19.89
CA THR A 63 -5.99 -24.84 21.01
C THR A 63 -7.00 -25.89 20.58
N LEU A 64 -7.77 -25.63 19.53
CA LEU A 64 -8.73 -26.56 18.94
C LEU A 64 -8.08 -27.54 17.95
N GLY A 65 -6.76 -27.47 17.74
CA GLY A 65 -6.04 -28.35 16.81
C GLY A 65 -6.34 -28.08 15.34
N MET A 66 -6.93 -26.94 15.01
CA MET A 66 -7.27 -26.53 13.64
C MET A 66 -6.14 -25.67 13.09
N THR A 67 -5.38 -26.17 12.10
CA THR A 67 -4.46 -25.34 11.33
C THR A 67 -5.25 -24.60 10.26
N PRO A 68 -5.25 -23.25 10.23
CA PRO A 68 -5.86 -22.53 9.13
C PRO A 68 -5.08 -22.84 7.85
N GLU A 69 -5.73 -23.50 6.90
CA GLU A 69 -5.22 -23.71 5.56
C GLU A 69 -5.20 -22.34 4.88
N MET A 70 -4.01 -21.76 4.68
CA MET A 70 -3.88 -20.52 3.91
C MET A 70 -4.05 -20.87 2.43
N PRO A 71 -5.07 -20.33 1.73
CA PRO A 71 -5.09 -20.43 0.28
C PRO A 71 -3.90 -19.63 -0.28
N ALA A 72 -3.14 -20.29 -1.15
CA ALA A 72 -2.00 -19.72 -1.86
C ALA A 72 -2.42 -18.62 -2.85
#